data_AF-A0A7W2XRR4-F1
#
_entry.id   AF-A0A7W2XRR4-F1
#
_cell.length_a   1.000
_cell.length_b   1.000
_cell.length_c   1.000
_cell.angle_alpha   90.00
_cell.angle_beta   90.00
_cell.angle_gamma   90.00
#
_symmetry.space_group_name_H-M   'P 1'
#
loop_
_entity.id
_entity.type
_entity.pdbx_description
1 polymer ?
#
loop_
_entity_poly.entity_id
_entity_poly.type
_entity_poly.pdbx_seq_one_letter_code
_entity_poly.pdbx_strand_id
1 'polypeptide(L)'
;MKPSYEELEEQLNRSRRLCDAALANERAWETAMMQACGEDGPKSVADKFAELEARCAALAAENAALKRFIKGSCYVFHGEQADISDEYSPADESPLMPDTPAIDAILEKSRALGIQIAINELVALAPSLDKRTMDAFSVAVERLRKLLKKGASSEQN
;
A
#
# COMPACT_ATOMS: atom_id res chain seq x y z
N MET A 1 29.05 -32.48 49.04
CA MET A 1 29.71 -33.16 47.89
C MET A 1 30.17 -32.07 46.93
N LYS A 2 31.41 -32.12 46.44
CA LYS A 2 31.87 -31.21 45.38
C LYS A 2 31.46 -31.80 44.03
N PRO A 3 31.00 -30.99 43.07
CA PRO A 3 30.67 -31.47 41.74
C PRO A 3 31.86 -32.16 41.07
N SER A 4 31.58 -33.21 40.31
CA SER A 4 32.53 -33.87 39.43
C SER A 4 32.96 -32.93 38.30
N TYR A 5 34.14 -33.17 37.73
CA TYR A 5 34.63 -32.44 36.56
C TYR A 5 33.66 -32.55 35.37
N GLU A 6 33.10 -33.74 35.11
CA GLU A 6 32.10 -33.95 34.06
C GLU A 6 30.84 -33.11 34.30
N GLU A 7 30.38 -33.01 35.56
CA GLU A 7 29.19 -32.21 35.90
C GLU A 7 29.42 -30.72 35.63
N LEU A 8 30.64 -30.21 35.87
CA LEU A 8 31.01 -28.84 35.58
C LEU A 8 31.11 -28.58 34.07
N GLU A 9 31.66 -29.52 33.29
CA GLU A 9 31.69 -29.42 31.83
C GLU A 9 30.27 -29.43 31.23
N GLU A 10 29.39 -30.30 31.73
CA GLU A 10 27.99 -30.30 31.30
C GLU A 10 27.25 -29.00 31.66
N GLN A 11 27.50 -28.45 32.85
CA GLN A 11 26.94 -27.16 33.25
C GLN A 11 27.44 -26.02 32.35
N LEU A 12 28.74 -25.98 32.05
CA LEU A 12 29.33 -24.99 31.15
C LEU A 12 28.75 -25.11 29.74
N ASN A 13 28.64 -26.32 29.20
CA ASN A 13 28.08 -26.58 27.89
C ASN A 13 26.59 -26.20 27.81
N ARG A 14 25.81 -26.47 28.87
CA ARG A 14 24.41 -26.00 28.97
C ARG A 14 24.34 -24.48 28.98
N SER A 15 25.15 -23.82 29.80
CA SER A 15 25.17 -22.36 29.87
C SER A 15 25.53 -21.75 28.51
N ARG A 16 26.51 -22.32 27.81
CA ARG A 16 26.90 -21.86 26.47
C ARG A 16 25.76 -21.96 25.46
N ARG A 17 25.06 -23.10 25.41
CA ARG A 17 23.90 -23.28 24.51
C ARG A 17 22.79 -22.28 24.81
N LEU A 18 22.55 -21.97 26.08
CA LEU A 18 21.57 -20.95 26.48
C LEU A 18 21.98 -19.55 26.03
N CYS A 19 23.25 -19.18 26.18
CA CYS A 19 23.77 -17.91 25.66
C CYS A 19 23.66 -17.82 24.14
N ASP A 20 24.02 -18.88 23.41
CA ASP A 20 23.93 -18.94 21.95
C ASP A 20 22.47 -18.80 21.48
N ALA A 21 21.54 -19.46 22.16
CA ALA A 21 20.10 -19.36 21.87
C ALA A 21 19.54 -17.96 22.18
N ALA A 22 19.96 -17.33 23.28
CA ALA A 22 19.55 -15.97 23.61
C ALA A 22 20.05 -14.98 22.55
N LEU A 23 21.32 -15.06 22.15
CA LEU A 23 21.89 -14.22 21.09
C LEU A 23 21.19 -14.42 19.74
N ALA A 24 20.80 -15.66 19.41
CA ALA A 24 20.03 -15.93 18.20
C ALA A 24 18.65 -15.26 18.24
N ASN A 25 17.97 -15.29 19.39
CA ASN A 25 16.69 -14.61 19.58
C ASN A 25 16.82 -13.09 19.46
N GLU A 26 17.85 -12.48 20.06
CA GLU A 26 18.12 -11.04 19.93
C GLU A 26 18.32 -10.64 18.47
N ARG A 27 19.16 -11.39 17.72
CA ARG A 27 19.37 -11.15 16.28
C ARG A 27 18.09 -11.28 15.47
N ALA A 28 17.26 -12.27 15.78
CA ALA A 28 15.96 -12.45 15.13
C ALA A 28 15.03 -11.27 15.40
N TRP A 29 15.01 -10.78 16.65
CA TRP A 29 14.23 -9.61 17.05
C TRP A 29 14.74 -8.33 16.37
N GLU A 30 16.05 -8.06 16.38
CA GLU A 30 16.66 -6.91 15.70
C GLU A 30 16.35 -6.92 14.20
N THR A 31 16.46 -8.08 13.55
CA THR A 31 16.14 -8.24 12.13
C THR A 31 14.66 -7.94 11.86
N ALA A 32 13.76 -8.48 12.67
CA ALA A 32 12.33 -8.21 12.54
C ALA A 32 12.01 -6.73 12.76
N MET A 33 12.67 -6.08 13.73
CA MET A 33 12.45 -4.67 14.04
C MET A 33 12.97 -3.75 12.92
N MET A 34 14.13 -4.06 12.35
CA MET A 34 14.65 -3.37 11.15
C MET A 34 13.74 -3.55 9.94
N GLN A 35 13.18 -4.75 9.74
CA GLN A 35 12.20 -4.99 8.67
C GLN A 35 10.90 -4.20 8.87
N ALA A 36 10.40 -4.12 10.11
CA ALA A 36 9.16 -3.42 10.43
C ALA A 36 9.32 -1.89 10.37
N CYS A 37 10.42 -1.37 10.91
CA CYS A 37 10.63 0.06 11.05
C CYS A 37 11.37 0.69 9.86
N GLY A 38 12.12 -0.08 9.07
CA GLY A 38 13.04 0.41 8.04
C GLY A 38 14.40 0.83 8.64
N GLU A 39 15.32 1.28 7.77
CA GLU A 39 16.70 1.64 8.15
C GLU A 39 16.79 2.73 9.22
N ASP A 40 15.82 3.65 9.26
CA ASP A 40 15.76 4.75 10.23
C ASP A 40 15.05 4.40 11.54
N GLY A 41 14.63 3.14 11.73
CA GLY A 41 14.03 2.68 12.98
C GLY A 41 12.76 3.47 13.37
N PRO A 42 12.58 3.82 14.66
CA PRO A 42 11.39 4.54 15.14
C PRO A 42 11.11 5.86 14.43
N LYS A 43 12.13 6.51 13.86
CA LYS A 43 11.97 7.78 13.14
C LYS A 43 11.15 7.59 11.85
N SER A 44 11.45 6.56 11.06
CA SER A 44 10.67 6.23 9.86
C SER A 44 9.22 5.91 10.20
N VAL A 45 8.97 5.29 11.37
CA VAL A 45 7.61 5.05 11.85
C VAL A 45 6.89 6.36 12.19
N ALA A 46 7.55 7.28 12.91
CA ALA A 46 7.00 8.59 13.23
C ALA A 46 6.71 9.42 11.96
N ASP A 47 7.63 9.40 10.99
CA ASP A 47 7.47 10.10 9.71
C ASP A 47 6.27 9.56 8.92
N LYS A 48 6.08 8.22 8.90
CA LYS A 48 4.89 7.59 8.31
C LYS A 48 3.60 8.00 9.02
N PHE A 49 3.61 8.11 10.35
CA PHE A 49 2.43 8.58 11.09
C PHE A 49 2.10 10.03 10.73
N ALA A 50 3.09 10.92 10.70
CA ALA A 50 2.89 12.31 10.30
C ALA A 50 2.36 12.42 8.86
N GLU A 51 2.89 11.61 7.94
CA GLU A 51 2.39 11.53 6.57
C GLU A 51 0.93 11.05 6.51
N LEU A 52 0.57 10.02 7.29
CA LEU A 52 -0.81 9.52 7.36
C LEU A 52 -1.76 10.55 7.95
N GLU A 53 -1.37 11.26 9.00
CA GLU A 53 -2.17 12.35 9.59
C GLU A 53 -2.43 13.45 8.57
N ALA A 54 -1.41 13.86 7.81
CA ALA A 54 -1.55 14.85 6.74
C ALA A 54 -2.52 14.38 5.64
N ARG A 55 -2.44 13.11 5.23
CA ARG A 55 -3.39 12.52 4.26
C ARG A 55 -4.82 12.50 4.81
N CYS A 56 -5.01 12.13 6.07
CA CYS A 56 -6.32 12.15 6.73
C CYS A 56 -6.91 13.57 6.78
N ALA A 57 -6.09 14.57 7.08
CA ALA A 57 -6.51 15.97 7.08
C ALA A 57 -6.94 16.44 5.68
N ALA A 58 -6.20 16.08 4.63
CA ALA A 58 -6.55 16.40 3.24
C ALA A 58 -7.89 15.76 2.83
N LEU A 59 -8.07 14.47 3.13
CA LEU A 59 -9.33 13.75 2.88
C LEU A 59 -10.51 14.35 3.66
N ALA A 60 -10.30 14.79 4.90
CA ALA A 60 -11.34 15.44 5.67
C ALA A 60 -11.76 16.78 5.05
N ALA A 61 -10.79 17.55 4.53
CA ALA A 61 -11.06 18.81 3.83
C ALA A 61 -11.84 18.58 2.53
N GLU A 62 -11.43 17.61 1.70
CA GLU A 62 -12.17 17.25 0.48
C GLU A 62 -13.57 16.75 0.78
N ASN A 63 -13.73 15.88 1.78
CA ASN A 63 -15.06 15.43 2.22
C ASN A 63 -15.95 16.59 2.66
N ALA A 64 -15.40 17.59 3.34
CA ALA A 64 -16.14 18.78 3.73
C ALA A 64 -16.53 19.63 2.51
N ALA A 65 -15.64 19.79 1.53
CA ALA A 65 -15.91 20.49 0.28
C ALA A 65 -17.00 19.79 -0.54
N LEU A 66 -16.89 18.47 -0.74
CA LEU A 66 -17.89 17.67 -1.44
C LEU A 66 -19.26 17.73 -0.76
N LYS A 67 -19.32 17.61 0.57
CA LYS A 67 -20.57 17.77 1.32
C LYS A 67 -21.20 19.16 1.13
N ARG A 68 -20.39 20.22 1.06
CA ARG A 68 -20.86 21.58 0.78
C ARG A 68 -21.39 21.71 -0.64
N PHE A 69 -20.67 21.16 -1.62
CA PHE A 69 -21.09 21.13 -3.02
C PHE A 69 -22.42 20.39 -3.18
N ILE A 70 -22.54 19.18 -2.62
CA ILE A 70 -23.78 18.39 -2.64
C ILE A 70 -24.94 19.18 -2.02
N LYS A 71 -24.73 19.84 -0.89
CA LYS A 71 -25.78 20.62 -0.21
C LYS A 71 -26.19 21.88 -0.99
N GLY A 72 -25.23 22.56 -1.61
CA GLY A 72 -25.46 23.89 -2.20
C GLY A 72 -25.75 23.87 -3.71
N SER A 73 -25.31 22.83 -4.41
CA SER A 73 -25.23 22.82 -5.88
C SER A 73 -25.81 21.55 -6.52
N CYS A 74 -26.03 20.48 -5.76
CA CYS A 74 -26.68 19.28 -6.29
C CYS A 74 -28.16 19.26 -5.94
N TYR A 75 -29.00 19.04 -6.95
CA TYR A 75 -30.42 18.75 -6.80
C TYR A 75 -30.68 17.29 -7.16
N VAL A 76 -31.35 16.54 -6.29
CA VAL A 76 -31.70 15.14 -6.57
C VAL A 76 -33.05 15.14 -7.30
N PHE A 77 -33.01 14.78 -8.59
CA PHE A 77 -34.21 14.62 -9.42
C PHE A 77 -34.70 13.17 -9.38
N HIS A 78 -35.98 12.96 -9.08
CA HIS A 78 -36.62 11.64 -8.98
C HIS A 78 -37.63 11.36 -10.12
N GLY A 79 -37.65 12.17 -11.17
CA GLY A 79 -38.58 12.04 -12.30
C GLY A 79 -38.04 11.18 -13.46
N GLU A 80 -38.90 10.92 -14.45
CA GLU A 80 -38.52 10.26 -15.71
C GLU A 80 -37.80 11.25 -16.63
N GLN A 81 -36.93 10.74 -17.52
CA GLN A 81 -35.98 11.53 -18.33
C GLN A 81 -36.60 12.65 -19.17
N ALA A 82 -37.90 12.60 -19.47
CA ALA A 82 -38.61 13.61 -20.25
C ALA A 82 -38.89 14.93 -19.49
N ASP A 83 -38.78 14.92 -18.15
CA ASP A 83 -39.06 16.08 -17.28
C ASP A 83 -37.77 16.75 -16.73
N ILE A 84 -36.60 16.33 -17.21
CA ILE A 84 -35.34 16.99 -16.89
C ILE A 84 -35.30 18.31 -17.67
N SER A 85 -35.34 19.44 -16.94
CA SER A 85 -35.15 20.78 -17.51
C SER A 85 -33.87 20.85 -18.33
N ASP A 86 -33.88 21.61 -19.44
CA ASP A 86 -32.69 21.92 -20.26
C ASP A 86 -31.53 22.53 -19.44
N GLU A 87 -31.77 22.97 -18.20
CA GLU A 87 -30.79 23.54 -17.26
C GLU A 87 -30.09 22.48 -16.37
N TYR A 88 -30.47 21.20 -16.47
CA TYR A 88 -29.79 20.14 -15.72
C TYR A 88 -28.34 19.98 -16.17
N SER A 89 -27.42 20.20 -15.26
CA SER A 89 -25.99 19.93 -15.45
C SER A 89 -25.58 18.74 -14.56
N PRO A 90 -24.92 17.71 -15.13
CA PRO A 90 -24.29 16.66 -14.33
C PRO A 90 -23.34 17.24 -13.28
N ALA A 91 -23.28 16.61 -12.11
CA ALA A 91 -22.47 17.12 -11.00
C ALA A 91 -20.98 17.19 -11.32
N ASP A 92 -20.48 16.25 -12.12
CA ASP A 92 -19.10 16.16 -12.62
C ASP A 92 -18.79 17.16 -13.74
N GLU A 93 -19.80 17.75 -14.38
CA GLU A 93 -19.65 18.83 -15.36
C GLU A 93 -19.85 20.22 -14.72
N SER A 94 -20.21 20.27 -13.43
CA SER A 94 -20.45 21.52 -12.73
C SER A 94 -19.15 22.31 -12.52
N PRO A 95 -19.09 23.61 -12.87
CA PRO A 95 -17.93 24.44 -12.56
C PRO A 95 -17.73 24.68 -11.06
N LEU A 96 -18.69 24.28 -10.22
CA LEU A 96 -18.64 24.35 -8.76
C LEU A 96 -18.18 23.04 -8.11
N MET A 97 -17.97 21.98 -8.91
CA MET A 97 -17.44 20.71 -8.41
C MET A 97 -16.03 20.94 -7.83
N PRO A 98 -15.78 20.62 -6.56
CA PRO A 98 -14.45 20.79 -5.98
C PRO A 98 -13.49 19.75 -6.54
N ASP A 99 -12.24 20.14 -6.74
CA ASP A 99 -11.16 19.20 -7.04
C ASP A 99 -10.95 18.22 -5.88
N THR A 100 -10.56 16.98 -6.21
CA THR A 100 -10.35 15.90 -5.22
C THR A 100 -8.97 15.24 -5.31
N PRO A 101 -7.87 16.02 -5.24
CA PRO A 101 -6.52 15.51 -5.48
C PRO A 101 -6.07 14.41 -4.49
N ALA A 102 -6.55 14.40 -3.25
CA ALA A 102 -6.25 13.35 -2.28
C ALA A 102 -6.98 12.05 -2.60
N ILE A 103 -8.24 12.13 -3.04
CA ILE A 103 -8.96 10.97 -3.58
C ILE A 103 -8.28 10.45 -4.85
N ASP A 104 -7.88 11.33 -5.77
CA ASP A 104 -7.18 10.96 -7.00
C ASP A 104 -5.85 10.26 -6.72
N ALA A 105 -5.07 10.78 -5.77
CA ALA A 105 -3.83 10.16 -5.32
C ALA A 105 -4.06 8.77 -4.70
N ILE A 106 -5.17 8.55 -4.00
CA ILE A 106 -5.55 7.23 -3.48
C ILE A 106 -5.95 6.29 -4.62
N LEU A 107 -6.70 6.77 -5.60
CA LEU A 107 -7.13 5.98 -6.74
C LEU A 107 -5.94 5.52 -7.57
N GLU A 108 -4.98 6.41 -7.84
CA GLU A 108 -3.75 6.07 -8.55
C GLU A 108 -2.86 5.10 -7.75
N LYS A 109 -2.72 5.30 -6.42
CA LYS A 109 -2.02 4.33 -5.56
C LYS A 109 -2.69 2.96 -5.57
N SER A 110 -4.01 2.91 -5.49
CA SER A 110 -4.80 1.67 -5.50
C SER A 110 -4.68 0.96 -6.84
N ARG A 111 -4.69 1.71 -7.95
CA ARG A 111 -4.46 1.22 -9.30
C ARG A 111 -3.05 0.64 -9.45
N ALA A 112 -2.02 1.36 -9.02
CA ALA A 112 -0.63 0.90 -9.05
C ALA A 112 -0.45 -0.39 -8.25
N LEU A 113 -1.02 -0.45 -7.05
CA LEU A 113 -1.03 -1.65 -6.20
C LEU A 113 -1.71 -2.83 -6.90
N GLY A 114 -2.90 -2.61 -7.49
CA GLY A 114 -3.62 -3.64 -8.24
C GLY A 114 -2.84 -4.19 -9.43
N ILE A 115 -2.18 -3.31 -10.20
CA ILE A 115 -1.28 -3.72 -11.30
C ILE A 115 -0.10 -4.54 -10.76
N GLN A 116 0.48 -4.13 -9.64
CA GLN A 116 1.60 -4.84 -9.03
C GLN A 116 1.21 -6.24 -8.54
N ILE A 117 0.04 -6.37 -7.89
CA ILE A 117 -0.50 -7.67 -7.49
C ILE A 117 -0.71 -8.56 -8.71
N ALA A 118 -1.33 -8.04 -9.78
CA ALA A 118 -1.53 -8.79 -11.01
C ALA A 118 -0.21 -9.26 -11.63
N ILE A 119 0.83 -8.41 -11.65
CA ILE A 119 2.16 -8.80 -12.12
C ILE A 119 2.73 -9.93 -11.27
N ASN A 120 2.61 -9.86 -9.93
CA ASN A 120 3.15 -10.87 -9.03
C ASN A 120 2.46 -12.22 -9.20
N GLU A 121 1.13 -12.23 -9.26
CA GLU A 121 0.33 -13.44 -9.52
C GLU A 121 0.68 -14.05 -10.87
N LEU A 122 0.85 -13.20 -11.89
CA LEU A 122 1.30 -13.68 -13.18
C LEU A 122 2.72 -14.30 -13.05
N VAL A 123 3.70 -13.57 -12.54
CA VAL A 123 5.07 -14.11 -12.42
C VAL A 123 5.11 -15.45 -11.65
N ALA A 124 4.25 -15.65 -10.65
CA ALA A 124 4.12 -16.90 -9.91
C ALA A 124 3.61 -18.07 -10.78
N LEU A 125 2.77 -17.83 -11.78
CA LEU A 125 2.24 -18.85 -12.71
C LEU A 125 3.26 -19.26 -13.79
N ALA A 126 4.23 -18.41 -14.09
CA ALA A 126 5.22 -18.62 -15.16
C ALA A 126 5.89 -20.00 -15.20
N PRO A 127 6.29 -20.63 -14.07
CA PRO A 127 6.94 -21.95 -14.09
C PRO A 127 6.07 -23.10 -14.61
N SER A 128 4.75 -22.90 -14.70
CA SER A 128 3.79 -23.95 -15.06
C SER A 128 3.34 -23.92 -16.52
N LEU A 129 3.79 -22.94 -17.30
CA LEU A 129 3.27 -22.64 -18.63
C LEU A 129 4.14 -23.25 -19.75
N ASP A 130 3.50 -23.69 -20.82
CA ASP A 130 4.20 -24.10 -22.04
C ASP A 130 4.77 -22.88 -22.80
N LYS A 131 5.65 -23.14 -23.78
CA LYS A 131 6.37 -22.10 -24.52
C LYS A 131 5.45 -21.07 -25.18
N ARG A 132 4.34 -21.48 -25.81
CA ARG A 132 3.43 -20.54 -26.48
C ARG A 132 2.68 -19.69 -25.48
N THR A 133 2.27 -20.29 -24.36
CA THR A 133 1.60 -19.58 -23.28
C THR A 133 2.55 -18.58 -22.63
N MET A 134 3.82 -18.94 -22.41
CA MET A 134 4.87 -18.06 -21.89
C MET A 134 5.15 -16.82 -22.75
N ASP A 135 5.08 -16.93 -24.08
CA ASP A 135 5.29 -15.79 -24.98
C ASP A 135 4.16 -14.75 -24.83
N ALA A 136 2.90 -15.21 -24.83
CA ALA A 136 1.75 -14.34 -24.58
C ALA A 136 1.77 -13.75 -23.16
N PHE A 137 2.23 -14.54 -22.20
CA PHE A 137 2.40 -14.15 -20.80
C PHE A 137 3.39 -13.00 -20.63
N SER A 138 4.54 -13.10 -21.27
CA SER A 138 5.60 -12.11 -21.21
C SER A 138 5.13 -10.77 -21.77
N VAL A 139 4.35 -10.79 -22.86
CA VAL A 139 3.72 -9.58 -23.42
C VAL A 139 2.72 -8.95 -22.45
N ALA A 140 1.89 -9.74 -21.77
CA ALA A 140 0.93 -9.23 -20.79
C ALA A 140 1.65 -8.55 -19.60
N VAL A 141 2.68 -9.19 -19.06
CA VAL A 141 3.49 -8.64 -17.96
C VAL A 141 4.19 -7.34 -18.38
N GLU A 142 4.74 -7.27 -19.59
CA GLU A 142 5.35 -6.03 -20.10
C GLU A 142 4.34 -4.89 -20.25
N ARG A 143 3.12 -5.17 -20.72
CA ARG A 143 2.06 -4.16 -20.83
C ARG A 143 1.67 -3.61 -19.46
N LEU A 144 1.51 -4.49 -18.46
CA LEU A 144 1.22 -4.09 -17.09
C LEU A 144 2.36 -3.24 -16.50
N ARG A 145 3.61 -3.62 -16.71
CA ARG A 145 4.78 -2.81 -16.29
C ARG A 145 4.80 -1.43 -16.96
N LYS A 146 4.41 -1.33 -18.23
CA LYS A 146 4.29 -0.03 -18.93
C LYS A 146 3.18 0.84 -18.33
N LEU A 147 2.04 0.26 -17.97
CA LEU A 147 0.95 0.99 -17.30
C LEU A 147 1.38 1.50 -15.93
N LEU A 148 2.08 0.68 -15.15
CA LEU A 148 2.62 1.09 -13.84
C LEU A 148 3.58 2.28 -13.96
N LYS A 149 4.49 2.25 -14.95
CA LYS A 149 5.43 3.34 -15.20
C LYS A 149 4.74 4.63 -15.66
N LYS A 150 3.69 4.53 -16.48
CA LYS A 150 2.93 5.69 -16.94
C LYS A 150 2.23 6.43 -15.79
N GLY A 151 1.65 5.70 -14.83
CA GLY A 151 1.05 6.30 -13.63
C GLY A 151 2.07 6.99 -12.72
N ALA A 152 3.30 6.48 -12.65
CA ALA A 152 4.37 7.09 -11.84
C ALA A 152 4.95 8.38 -12.46
N SER A 153 4.91 8.54 -13.79
CA SER A 153 5.44 9.74 -14.46
C SER A 153 4.49 10.95 -14.42
N SER A 154 3.21 10.77 -14.11
CA SER A 154 2.26 11.87 -13.91
C SER A 154 2.38 12.56 -12.54
N GLU A 155 3.12 12.00 -11.58
CA GLU A 155 3.40 12.63 -10.27
C GLU A 155 4.55 13.65 -10.30
N GLN A 156 5.26 13.81 -11.43
CA GLN A 156 6.48 14.65 -11.53
C GLN A 156 6.32 15.94 -12.36
N ASN A 157 5.11 16.30 -12.79
CA ASN A 157 4.87 17.45 -13.68
C ASN A 157 3.78 18.38 -13.15
#